data_AF-A0A3M2XGS4-F1
#
_entry.id   AF-A0A3M2XGS4-F1
#
_cell.length_a   1.000
_cell.length_b   1.000
_cell.length_c   1.000
_cell.angle_alpha   90.00
_cell.angle_beta   90.00
_cell.angle_gamma   90.00
#
_symmetry.space_group_name_H-M   'P 1'
#
loop_
_entity.id
_entity.type
_entity.pdbx_description
1 polymer ?
#
loop_
_entity_poly.entity_id
_entity_poly.type
_entity_poly.pdbx_seq_one_letter_code
_entity_poly.pdbx_strand_id
1 'polypeptide(L)'
;NHTLDSFLEHDMVICGEVELRIHHHLLVGESTKTQSISRIYSHAQSLAQCRKWLDAHYPNVERVAVASNAEAAKRVKGEWNSAAIAGDMAAGLYG
;
A
#
# COMPACT_ATOMS: atom_id res chain seq x y z
N ASN A 1 7.18 -18.61 -1.80
CA ASN A 1 8.63 -18.31 -1.79
C ASN A 1 9.15 -18.15 -3.22
N HIS A 2 8.44 -17.40 -4.08
CA HIS A 2 8.71 -17.41 -5.52
C HIS A 2 10.14 -17.03 -5.91
N THR A 3 10.72 -15.98 -5.31
CA THR A 3 12.09 -15.54 -5.64
C THR A 3 13.16 -16.56 -5.27
N LEU A 4 13.05 -17.22 -4.11
CA LEU A 4 13.98 -18.26 -3.66
C LEU A 4 13.89 -19.50 -4.57
N ASP A 5 12.68 -19.89 -4.94
CA ASP A 5 12.45 -21.01 -5.85
C ASP A 5 13.05 -20.70 -7.24
N SER A 6 12.88 -19.47 -7.74
CA SER A 6 13.48 -19.04 -9.02
C SER A 6 15.01 -19.10 -9.05
N PHE A 7 15.69 -18.85 -7.93
CA PHE A 7 17.15 -18.99 -7.84
C PHE A 7 17.63 -20.45 -7.93
N LEU A 8 16.79 -21.42 -7.59
CA LEU A 8 17.13 -22.85 -7.73
C LEU A 8 16.96 -23.34 -9.17
N GLU A 9 16.03 -22.74 -9.92
CA GLU A 9 15.69 -23.15 -11.28
C GLU A 9 16.59 -22.54 -12.36
N HIS A 10 17.32 -21.46 -12.06
CA HIS A 10 18.10 -20.69 -13.03
C HIS A 10 19.54 -20.48 -12.59
N ASP A 11 20.49 -20.56 -13.53
CA ASP A 11 21.90 -20.27 -13.27
C ASP A 11 22.14 -18.75 -13.28
N MET A 12 22.08 -18.14 -12.09
CA MET A 12 22.26 -16.70 -11.90
C MET A 12 23.00 -16.40 -10.60
N VAL A 13 23.74 -15.28 -10.58
CA VAL A 13 24.54 -14.86 -9.42
C VAL A 13 24.02 -13.53 -8.89
N ILE A 14 23.81 -13.43 -7.58
CA ILE A 14 23.46 -12.18 -6.90
C ILE A 14 24.68 -11.24 -6.96
N CYS A 15 24.50 -10.07 -7.59
CA CYS A 15 25.57 -9.09 -7.79
C CYS A 15 25.58 -7.95 -6.76
N GLY A 16 24.59 -7.89 -5.87
CA GLY A 16 24.48 -6.89 -4.82
C GLY A 16 23.14 -6.95 -4.10
N GLU A 17 23.04 -6.20 -3.01
CA GLU A 17 21.83 -6.05 -2.21
C GLU A 17 21.63 -4.60 -1.75
N VAL A 18 20.39 -4.24 -1.46
CA VAL A 18 20.05 -2.95 -0.85
C VAL A 18 18.95 -3.18 0.19
N GLU A 19 19.10 -2.55 1.35
CA GLU A 19 18.07 -2.53 2.38
C GLU A 19 17.31 -1.21 2.31
N LEU A 20 16.01 -1.29 2.01
CA LEU A 20 15.13 -0.12 1.93
C LEU A 20 14.21 -0.09 3.15
N ARG A 21 14.26 1.00 3.91
CA ARG A 21 13.34 1.22 5.01
C ARG A 21 11.91 1.39 4.49
N ILE A 22 10.99 0.62 5.06
CA ILE A 22 9.57 0.71 4.72
C ILE A 22 8.98 1.96 5.40
N HIS A 23 8.44 2.86 4.58
CA HIS A 23 7.61 3.99 5.01
C HIS A 23 6.23 3.86 4.37
N HIS A 24 5.19 3.93 5.20
CA HIS A 24 3.80 3.90 4.77
C HIS A 24 3.20 5.30 4.84
N HIS A 25 2.48 5.67 3.79
CA HIS A 25 1.79 6.96 3.67
C HIS A 25 0.30 6.71 3.44
N LEU A 26 -0.54 7.53 4.07
CA LEU A 26 -1.97 7.57 3.78
C LEU A 26 -2.19 8.54 2.61
N LEU A 27 -2.58 7.99 1.46
CA LEU A 27 -2.87 8.72 0.23
C LEU A 27 -4.38 8.94 0.11
N VAL A 28 -4.79 10.16 -0.22
CA VAL A 28 -6.20 10.54 -0.36
C VAL A 28 -6.35 11.23 -1.71
N GLY A 29 -7.31 10.77 -2.53
CA GLY A 29 -7.56 11.39 -3.82
C GLY A 29 -8.08 12.82 -3.68
N GLU A 30 -7.76 13.70 -4.63
CA GLU A 30 -8.09 15.13 -4.60
C GLU A 30 -9.58 15.42 -4.36
N SER A 31 -10.45 14.54 -4.87
CA SER A 31 -11.91 14.67 -4.74
C SER A 31 -12.47 14.17 -3.39
N THR A 32 -11.62 13.66 -2.50
CA THR A 32 -12.02 13.05 -1.23
C THR A 32 -11.61 13.94 -0.06
N LYS A 33 -12.56 14.26 0.82
CA LYS A 33 -12.26 14.90 2.10
C LYS A 33 -11.83 13.85 3.11
N THR A 34 -10.83 14.16 3.92
CA THR A 34 -10.31 13.22 4.92
C THR A 34 -11.36 12.77 5.93
N GLN A 35 -12.37 13.60 6.23
CA GLN A 35 -13.47 13.23 7.13
C GLN A 35 -14.51 12.32 6.48
N SER A 36 -14.55 12.22 5.15
CA SER A 36 -15.53 11.41 4.41
C SER A 36 -15.00 10.05 3.97
N ILE A 37 -13.76 9.70 4.36
CA ILE A 37 -13.16 8.41 4.04
C ILE A 37 -14.01 7.29 4.65
N SER A 38 -14.55 6.42 3.80
CA SER A 38 -15.32 5.23 4.19
C SER A 38 -14.57 3.93 3.94
N ARG A 39 -13.53 3.94 3.08
CA ARG A 39 -12.69 2.77 2.79
C ARG A 39 -11.21 3.11 2.68
N ILE A 40 -10.36 2.22 3.19
CA ILE A 40 -8.91 2.28 3.05
C ILE A 40 -8.40 1.02 2.35
N TYR A 41 -7.72 1.21 1.21
CA TYR A 41 -7.13 0.15 0.40
C TYR A 41 -5.65 -0.02 0.68
N SER A 42 -5.17 -1.25 0.76
CA SER A 42 -3.72 -1.54 0.71
C SER A 42 -3.46 -3.03 0.53
N HIS A 43 -2.21 -3.43 0.37
CA HIS A 43 -1.85 -4.83 0.52
C HIS A 43 -2.14 -5.30 1.96
N ALA A 44 -2.55 -6.57 2.13
CA ALA A 44 -2.93 -7.11 3.44
C ALA A 44 -1.83 -6.95 4.51
N GLN A 45 -0.56 -7.12 4.11
CA GLN A 45 0.59 -6.92 5.00
C GLN A 45 0.72 -5.47 5.48
N SER A 46 0.53 -4.50 4.58
CA SER A 46 0.60 -3.07 4.90
C SER A 46 -0.54 -2.67 5.86
N LEU A 47 -1.76 -3.17 5.64
CA LEU A 47 -2.88 -2.99 6.57
C LEU A 47 -2.57 -3.56 7.96
N ALA A 48 -1.94 -4.73 8.02
CA ALA A 48 -1.55 -5.34 9.29
C ALA A 48 -0.47 -4.52 10.01
N GLN A 49 0.54 -4.01 9.30
CA GLN A 49 1.60 -3.18 9.85
C GLN A 49 1.07 -1.82 10.36
N CYS A 50 0.08 -1.25 9.68
CA CYS A 50 -0.50 0.05 10.04
C CYS A 50 -1.69 -0.04 11.00
N ARG A 51 -2.05 -1.25 11.47
CA ARG A 51 -3.29 -1.51 12.23
C ARG A 51 -3.50 -0.57 13.41
N LYS A 52 -2.48 -0.41 14.27
CA LYS A 52 -2.59 0.45 15.48
C LYS A 52 -2.92 1.89 15.14
N TRP A 53 -2.30 2.42 14.07
CA TRP A 53 -2.56 3.79 13.63
C TRP A 53 -3.96 3.92 13.03
N LEU A 54 -4.38 2.94 12.23
CA LEU A 54 -5.73 2.89 11.66
C LEU A 54 -6.82 2.73 12.73
N ASP A 55 -6.59 1.94 13.78
CA ASP A 55 -7.53 1.79 14.89
C ASP A 55 -7.70 3.11 15.65
N ALA A 56 -6.63 3.90 15.78
CA ALA A 56 -6.65 5.18 16.50
C ALA A 56 -7.31 6.32 15.69
N HIS A 57 -7.13 6.35 14.36
CA HIS A 57 -7.56 7.49 13.52
C HIS A 57 -8.80 7.20 12.67
N TYR A 58 -8.98 5.94 12.27
CA TYR A 58 -10.05 5.48 11.38
C TYR A 58 -10.68 4.18 11.89
N PRO A 59 -11.20 4.15 13.14
CA PRO A 59 -11.70 2.92 13.77
C PRO A 59 -12.89 2.29 13.03
N ASN A 60 -13.73 3.12 12.40
CA ASN A 60 -14.98 2.70 11.75
C ASN A 60 -14.88 2.60 10.23
N VAL A 61 -13.68 2.79 9.67
CA VAL A 61 -13.46 2.79 8.23
C VAL A 61 -13.15 1.38 7.76
N GLU A 62 -13.80 0.96 6.68
CA GLU A 62 -13.59 -0.36 6.09
C GLU A 62 -12.15 -0.48 5.56
N ARG A 63 -11.49 -1.61 5.83
CA ARG A 63 -10.13 -1.89 5.36
C ARG A 63 -10.18 -2.97 4.31
N VAL A 64 -9.83 -2.64 3.08
CA VAL A 64 -9.97 -3.54 1.93
C VAL A 64 -8.59 -3.94 1.42
N ALA A 65 -8.27 -5.23 1.54
CA ALA A 65 -7.03 -5.76 1.00
C ALA A 65 -7.09 -5.84 -0.53
N VAL A 66 -6.01 -5.41 -1.19
CA VAL A 66 -5.84 -5.49 -2.64
C VAL A 66 -4.50 -6.16 -3.00
N ALA A 67 -4.30 -6.42 -4.29
CA ALA A 67 -3.13 -7.15 -4.79
C ALA A 67 -1.78 -6.45 -4.53
N SER A 68 -1.74 -5.11 -4.50
CA SER A 68 -0.53 -4.36 -4.19
C SER A 68 -0.82 -2.95 -3.66
N ASN A 69 0.16 -2.34 -3.01
CA ASN A 69 0.08 -0.94 -2.57
C ASN A 69 -0.03 0.04 -3.76
N ALA A 70 0.59 -0.28 -4.89
CA ALA A 70 0.49 0.52 -6.12
C ALA A 70 -0.93 0.47 -6.70
N GLU A 71 -1.57 -0.70 -6.68
CA GLU A 71 -2.96 -0.85 -7.09
C GLU A 71 -3.91 -0.06 -6.18
N ALA A 72 -3.66 -0.07 -4.86
CA ALA A 72 -4.41 0.76 -3.93
C ALA A 72 -4.31 2.26 -4.28
N ALA A 73 -3.10 2.76 -4.49
CA ALA A 73 -2.86 4.16 -4.86
C ALA A 73 -3.53 4.54 -6.19
N LYS A 74 -3.43 3.68 -7.20
CA LYS A 74 -4.09 3.88 -8.50
C LYS A 74 -5.61 3.93 -8.38
N ARG A 75 -6.19 3.06 -7.56
CA ARG A 75 -7.65 2.96 -7.37
C ARG A 75 -8.25 4.22 -6.75
N VAL A 76 -7.61 4.76 -5.70
CA VAL A 76 -8.16 5.90 -4.94
C VAL A 76 -8.15 7.21 -5.72
N LYS A 77 -7.38 7.29 -6.81
CA LYS A 77 -7.39 8.44 -7.73
C LYS A 77 -8.76 8.64 -8.40
N GLY A 78 -9.49 7.55 -8.65
CA GLY A 78 -10.79 7.57 -9.33
C GLY A 78 -11.99 7.29 -8.42
N GLU A 79 -11.78 6.94 -7.15
CA GLU A 79 -12.84 6.51 -6.24
C GLU A 79 -13.06 7.52 -5.12
N TRP A 80 -14.29 8.04 -5.01
CA TRP A 80 -14.66 8.96 -3.94
C TRP A 80 -14.65 8.29 -2.57
N ASN A 81 -14.42 9.10 -1.52
CA ASN A 81 -14.50 8.66 -0.13
C ASN A 81 -13.54 7.49 0.19
N SER A 82 -12.44 7.40 -0.54
CA SER A 82 -11.45 6.34 -0.39
C SER A 82 -10.05 6.90 -0.13
N ALA A 83 -9.26 6.08 0.55
CA ALA A 83 -7.85 6.35 0.80
C ALA A 83 -7.01 5.07 0.61
N ALA A 84 -5.71 5.23 0.42
CA ALA A 84 -4.79 4.12 0.21
C ALA A 84 -3.62 4.20 1.18
N ILE A 85 -3.08 3.05 1.59
CA ILE A 85 -1.76 2.99 2.22
C ILE A 85 -0.76 2.51 1.18
N ALA A 86 0.23 3.35 0.88
CA ALA A 86 1.29 3.00 -0.05
C ALA A 86 2.62 3.70 0.28
N GLY A 87 3.68 3.27 -0.39
CA GLY A 87 5.00 3.90 -0.27
C GLY A 87 5.12 5.14 -1.17
N ASP A 88 6.18 5.92 -0.95
CA ASP A 88 6.44 7.20 -1.61
C ASP A 88 6.43 7.12 -3.14
N MET A 89 7.00 6.05 -3.71
CA MET A 89 6.99 5.83 -5.16
C MET A 89 5.57 5.75 -5.75
N ALA A 90 4.65 5.09 -5.07
CA ALA A 90 3.27 5.00 -5.51
C ALA A 90 2.53 6.33 -5.32
N ALA A 91 2.89 7.10 -4.30
CA ALA A 91 2.39 8.45 -4.10
C ALA A 91 2.83 9.39 -5.24
N GLY A 92 4.09 9.36 -5.65
CA GLY A 92 4.58 10.19 -6.76
C GLY A 92 3.96 9.81 -8.12
N LEU A 93 3.59 8.55 -8.33
CA LEU A 93 2.98 8.08 -9.59
C LEU A 93 1.47 8.31 -9.66
N TYR A 94 0.76 8.15 -8.54
CA TYR A 94 -0.70 8.09 -8.51
C TYR A 94 -1.38 9.11 -7.60
N GLY A 95 -0.62 9.76 -6.71
CA GLY A 95 -1.08 10.88 -5.89
C GLY A 95 -1.35 12.13 -6.70
#